data_AF-A0A7S4C087-F1
#
_entry.id   AF-A0A7S4C087-F1
#
_cell.length_a   1.000
_cell.length_b   1.000
_cell.length_c   1.000
_cell.angle_alpha   90.00
_cell.angle_beta   90.00
_cell.angle_gamma   90.00
#
_symmetry.space_group_name_H-M   'P 1'
#
loop_
_entity.id
_entity.type
_entity.pdbx_description
1 polymer ?
#
loop_
_entity_poly.entity_id
_entity_poly.type
_entity_poly.pdbx_seq_one_letter_code
_entity_poly.pdbx_strand_id
1 'polypeptide(L)'
;MLRVIEGDLRALSLEARRRFPEVKEAAERALQRLRIVHEQLPDDSSLSAQASAVASSEEVLLPFTLALACKSEPLVLCALGAVQRMISHGAVPPARLPAIASLLIARAQTASADEGSLLKVLQTVLTIASSPALLTTDTAVAQLLLLCLTLQQSRLPTIKSTASATVQQFVALLLELAAAEADVDDKGGGGEGGGGG
;
A
#
# COMPACT_ATOMS: atom_id res chain seq x y z
N MET A 1 -0.61 -3.05 -15.59
CA MET A 1 -1.09 -2.81 -14.22
C MET A 1 -2.60 -3.04 -14.09
N LEU A 2 -3.43 -2.38 -14.91
CA LEU A 2 -4.90 -2.43 -14.82
C LEU A 2 -5.47 -3.86 -14.81
N ARG A 3 -5.00 -4.74 -15.71
CA ARG A 3 -5.41 -6.16 -15.76
C ARG A 3 -5.14 -6.93 -14.46
N VAL A 4 -4.06 -6.59 -13.75
CA VAL A 4 -3.71 -7.22 -12.47
C VAL A 4 -4.71 -6.81 -11.40
N ILE A 5 -5.01 -5.52 -11.30
CA ILE A 5 -6.01 -4.99 -10.36
C ILE A 5 -7.40 -5.55 -10.68
N GLU A 6 -7.75 -5.67 -11.96
CA GLU A 6 -8.99 -6.29 -12.40
C GLU A 6 -9.09 -7.77 -11.98
N GLY A 7 -7.99 -8.52 -12.10
CA GLY A 7 -7.89 -9.89 -11.60
C GLY A 7 -8.05 -9.97 -10.08
N ASP A 8 -7.40 -9.05 -9.35
CA ASP A 8 -7.48 -8.96 -7.89
C ASP A 8 -8.90 -8.65 -7.40
N LEU A 9 -9.60 -7.72 -8.05
CA LEU A 9 -10.99 -7.40 -7.74
C LEU A 9 -11.93 -8.58 -8.01
N ARG A 10 -11.72 -9.33 -9.09
CA ARG A 10 -12.50 -10.56 -9.38
C ARG A 10 -12.25 -11.64 -8.33
N ALA A 11 -10.99 -11.88 -7.98
CA ALA A 11 -10.63 -12.84 -6.94
C ALA A 11 -11.27 -12.46 -5.59
N LEU A 12 -11.20 -11.18 -5.22
CA LEU A 12 -11.80 -10.67 -3.99
C LEU A 12 -13.33 -10.82 -3.98
N SER A 13 -14.00 -10.49 -5.09
CA SER A 13 -15.45 -10.65 -5.24
C SER A 13 -15.88 -12.12 -5.08
N LEU A 14 -15.14 -13.05 -5.69
CA LEU A 14 -15.41 -14.48 -5.58
C LEU A 14 -15.25 -14.99 -4.15
N GLU A 15 -14.16 -14.59 -3.49
CA GLU A 15 -13.87 -14.95 -2.09
C GLU A 15 -14.92 -14.38 -1.12
N ALA A 16 -15.37 -13.14 -1.36
CA ALA A 16 -16.34 -12.45 -0.52
C ALA A 16 -17.78 -12.97 -0.68
N ARG A 17 -18.15 -13.53 -1.84
CA ARG A 17 -19.53 -13.80 -2.27
C ARG A 17 -20.42 -14.52 -1.24
N ARG A 18 -19.86 -15.44 -0.45
CA ARG A 18 -20.65 -16.28 0.47
C ARG A 18 -20.93 -15.62 1.82
N ARG A 19 -20.01 -14.78 2.31
CA ARG A 19 -19.98 -14.34 3.72
C ARG A 19 -19.89 -12.83 3.89
N PHE A 20 -19.49 -12.11 2.85
CA PHE A 20 -19.17 -10.69 2.90
C PHE A 20 -19.81 -9.97 1.69
N PRO A 21 -21.16 -9.86 1.65
CA PRO A 21 -21.87 -9.23 0.52
C PRO A 21 -21.42 -7.78 0.28
N GLU A 22 -21.14 -7.01 1.34
CA GLU A 22 -20.64 -5.64 1.21
C GLU A 22 -19.30 -5.53 0.46
N VAL A 23 -18.36 -6.43 0.76
CA VAL A 23 -17.06 -6.50 0.07
C VAL A 23 -17.25 -6.91 -1.38
N LYS A 24 -18.14 -7.87 -1.65
CA LYS A 24 -18.47 -8.33 -3.00
C LYS A 24 -19.05 -7.20 -3.85
N GLU A 25 -20.04 -6.48 -3.32
CA GLU A 25 -20.65 -5.34 -4.02
C GLU A 25 -19.66 -4.20 -4.25
N ALA A 26 -18.81 -3.90 -3.26
CA ALA A 26 -17.76 -2.91 -3.42
C ALA A 26 -16.76 -3.31 -4.53
N ALA A 27 -16.43 -4.60 -4.64
CA ALA A 27 -15.56 -5.10 -5.71
C ALA A 27 -16.22 -5.02 -7.10
N GLU A 28 -17.53 -5.31 -7.19
CA GLU A 28 -18.29 -5.15 -8.44
C GLU A 28 -18.36 -3.69 -8.90
N ARG A 29 -18.59 -2.76 -7.97
CA ARG A 29 -18.53 -1.31 -8.25
C ARG A 29 -17.13 -0.87 -8.68
N ALA A 30 -16.10 -1.31 -7.97
CA ALA A 30 -14.71 -1.02 -8.30
C ALA A 30 -14.33 -1.53 -9.71
N LEU A 31 -14.84 -2.69 -10.14
CA LEU A 31 -14.64 -3.21 -11.49
C LEU A 31 -15.28 -2.31 -12.55
N GLN A 32 -16.49 -1.81 -12.31
CA GLN A 32 -17.14 -0.85 -13.21
C GLN A 32 -16.32 0.43 -13.29
N ARG A 33 -15.87 0.95 -12.15
CA ARG A 33 -15.04 2.16 -12.09
C ARG A 33 -13.71 1.98 -12.81
N LEU A 34 -13.05 0.83 -12.63
CA LEU A 34 -11.78 0.52 -13.30
C LEU A 34 -11.94 0.47 -14.83
N ARG A 35 -13.08 0.03 -15.36
CA ARG A 35 -13.38 0.09 -16.81
C ARG A 35 -13.49 1.52 -17.30
N ILE A 36 -14.20 2.38 -16.58
CA ILE A 36 -14.31 3.81 -16.91
C ILE A 36 -12.91 4.46 -16.91
N VAL A 37 -12.09 4.17 -15.90
CA VAL A 37 -10.69 4.64 -15.85
C VAL A 37 -9.89 4.15 -17.05
N HIS A 38 -10.07 2.90 -17.46
CA HIS A 38 -9.38 2.34 -18.62
C HIS A 38 -9.82 3.00 -19.94
N GLU A 39 -11.12 3.24 -20.12
CA GLU A 39 -11.68 3.90 -21.31
C GLU A 39 -11.26 5.37 -21.45
N GLN A 40 -10.98 6.04 -20.33
CA GLN A 40 -10.51 7.43 -20.30
C GLN A 40 -9.02 7.56 -20.61
N LEU A 41 -8.26 6.46 -20.54
CA LEU A 41 -6.83 6.45 -20.79
C LEU A 41 -6.55 6.16 -22.29
N PRO A 42 -5.64 6.91 -22.94
CA PRO A 42 -5.13 6.55 -24.26
C PRO A 42 -4.51 5.14 -24.25
N ASP A 43 -4.62 4.40 -25.36
CA ASP A 43 -4.12 3.01 -25.46
C ASP A 43 -2.62 2.89 -25.15
N ASP A 44 -1.82 3.90 -25.49
CA ASP A 44 -0.36 3.96 -25.25
C ASP A 44 0.03 4.57 -23.90
N SER A 45 -0.91 4.64 -22.93
CA SER A 45 -0.64 5.21 -21.61
C SER A 45 0.45 4.47 -20.86
N SER A 46 1.45 5.22 -20.37
CA SER A 46 2.53 4.70 -19.53
C SER A 46 2.00 4.08 -18.23
N LEU A 47 2.82 3.23 -17.60
CA LEU A 47 2.47 2.62 -16.30
C LEU A 47 2.21 3.68 -15.21
N SER A 48 2.95 4.79 -15.23
CA SER A 48 2.76 5.90 -14.29
C SER A 48 1.43 6.61 -14.51
N ALA A 49 1.03 6.84 -15.76
CA ALA A 49 -0.27 7.42 -16.07
C ALA A 49 -1.43 6.50 -15.63
N GLN A 50 -1.31 5.20 -15.88
CA GLN A 50 -2.28 4.21 -15.39
C GLN A 50 -2.37 4.20 -13.85
N ALA A 51 -1.23 4.23 -13.15
CA ALA A 51 -1.16 4.29 -11.70
C ALA A 51 -1.83 5.54 -11.13
N SER A 52 -1.53 6.71 -11.70
CA SER A 52 -2.12 7.99 -11.31
C SER A 52 -3.64 8.00 -11.50
N ALA A 53 -4.15 7.48 -12.62
CA ALA A 53 -5.58 7.40 -12.89
C ALA A 53 -6.32 6.44 -11.95
N VAL A 54 -5.67 5.36 -11.50
CA VAL A 54 -6.24 4.50 -10.45
C VAL A 54 -6.18 5.18 -9.09
N ALA A 55 -5.08 5.84 -8.76
CA ALA A 55 -4.89 6.52 -7.49
C ALA A 55 -5.90 7.67 -7.26
N SER A 56 -6.38 8.31 -8.33
CA SER A 56 -7.42 9.34 -8.25
C SER A 56 -8.84 8.77 -8.01
N SER A 57 -9.01 7.45 -8.09
CA SER A 57 -10.30 6.78 -7.92
C SER A 57 -10.34 5.94 -6.65
N GLU A 58 -10.72 6.56 -5.53
CA GLU A 58 -10.80 5.89 -4.22
C GLU A 58 -11.67 4.63 -4.21
N GLU A 59 -12.70 4.57 -5.06
CA GLU A 59 -13.58 3.42 -5.22
C GLU A 59 -12.83 2.12 -5.58
N VAL A 60 -11.68 2.22 -6.26
CA VAL A 60 -10.89 1.04 -6.66
C VAL A 60 -10.17 0.42 -5.46
N LEU A 61 -9.75 1.25 -4.49
CA LEU A 61 -9.06 0.80 -3.29
C LEU A 61 -10.04 0.31 -2.20
N LEU A 62 -11.24 0.91 -2.15
CA LEU A 62 -12.27 0.64 -1.14
C LEU A 62 -12.51 -0.86 -0.85
N PRO A 63 -12.79 -1.74 -1.82
CA PRO A 63 -13.10 -3.14 -1.52
C PRO A 63 -11.96 -3.87 -0.80
N PHE A 64 -10.71 -3.55 -1.12
CA PHE A 64 -9.56 -4.14 -0.43
C PHE A 64 -9.46 -3.65 1.01
N THR A 65 -9.73 -2.37 1.26
CA THR A 65 -9.73 -1.84 2.64
C THR A 65 -10.83 -2.44 3.51
N LEU A 66 -12.02 -2.68 2.94
CA LEU A 66 -13.11 -3.39 3.63
C LEU A 66 -12.73 -4.84 3.93
N ALA A 67 -12.10 -5.52 2.97
CA ALA A 67 -11.63 -6.88 3.13
C ALA A 67 -10.55 -7.03 4.22
N LEU A 68 -9.63 -6.06 4.35
CA LEU A 68 -8.62 -6.06 5.41
C LEU A 68 -9.21 -5.99 6.82
N ALA A 69 -10.39 -5.36 6.97
CA ALA A 69 -11.10 -5.27 8.25
C ALA A 69 -11.88 -6.55 8.60
N CYS A 70 -11.98 -7.51 7.68
CA CYS A 70 -12.76 -8.74 7.89
C CYS A 70 -12.00 -9.79 8.72
N LYS A 71 -12.74 -10.61 9.46
CA LYS A 71 -12.19 -11.74 10.24
C LYS A 71 -12.12 -13.03 9.40
N SER A 72 -11.53 -12.96 8.21
CA SER A 72 -11.38 -14.09 7.30
C SER A 72 -9.97 -14.10 6.70
N GLU A 73 -9.12 -15.04 7.12
CA GLU A 73 -7.73 -15.15 6.65
C GLU A 73 -7.60 -15.14 5.12
N PRO A 74 -8.35 -15.96 4.36
CA PRO A 74 -8.18 -16.00 2.90
C PRO A 74 -8.53 -14.67 2.22
N LEU A 75 -9.57 -14.00 2.73
CA LEU A 75 -10.02 -12.72 2.21
C LEU A 75 -9.01 -11.61 2.52
N VAL A 76 -8.48 -11.59 3.75
CA VAL A 76 -7.44 -10.63 4.18
C VAL A 76 -6.16 -10.84 3.40
N LEU A 77 -5.72 -12.08 3.19
CA LEU A 77 -4.52 -12.39 2.41
C LEU A 77 -4.66 -11.95 0.94
N CYS A 78 -5.84 -12.19 0.35
CA CYS A 78 -6.17 -11.69 -0.99
C CYS A 78 -6.05 -10.16 -1.06
N ALA A 79 -6.63 -9.45 -0.08
CA ALA A 79 -6.60 -7.99 0.00
C ALA A 79 -5.19 -7.44 0.25
N LEU A 80 -4.41 -8.03 1.17
CA LEU A 80 -3.02 -7.63 1.44
C LEU A 80 -2.16 -7.77 0.18
N GLY A 81 -2.31 -8.87 -0.56
CA GLY A 81 -1.59 -9.08 -1.82
C GLY A 81 -1.90 -8.02 -2.87
N ALA A 82 -3.18 -7.68 -3.03
CA ALA A 82 -3.62 -6.65 -3.96
C ALA A 82 -3.13 -5.24 -3.54
N VAL A 83 -3.31 -4.88 -2.26
CA VAL A 83 -2.84 -3.58 -1.72
C VAL A 83 -1.33 -3.43 -1.88
N GLN A 84 -0.56 -4.47 -1.57
CA GLN A 84 0.89 -4.47 -1.76
C GLN A 84 1.28 -4.21 -3.23
N ARG A 85 0.61 -4.88 -4.18
CA ARG A 85 0.82 -4.64 -5.62
C ARG A 85 0.44 -3.21 -6.03
N MET A 86 -0.69 -2.71 -5.58
CA MET A 86 -1.13 -1.34 -5.88
C MET A 86 -0.12 -0.31 -5.38
N ILE A 87 0.39 -0.47 -4.15
CA ILE A 87 1.42 0.41 -3.59
C ILE A 87 2.71 0.33 -4.41
N SER A 88 3.16 -0.87 -4.78
CA SER A 88 4.39 -1.04 -5.58
C SER A 88 4.32 -0.40 -6.97
N HIS A 89 3.12 -0.19 -7.50
CA HIS A 89 2.90 0.50 -8.77
C HIS A 89 2.62 2.00 -8.62
N GLY A 90 2.57 2.55 -7.40
CA GLY A 90 2.17 3.94 -7.17
C GLY A 90 0.68 4.19 -7.42
N ALA A 91 -0.15 3.14 -7.40
CA ALA A 91 -1.60 3.21 -7.64
C ALA A 91 -2.40 3.52 -6.35
N VAL A 92 -1.73 3.97 -5.30
CA VAL A 92 -2.33 4.39 -4.02
C VAL A 92 -1.83 5.81 -3.73
N PRO A 93 -2.74 6.78 -3.54
CA PRO A 93 -2.33 8.14 -3.24
C PRO A 93 -1.72 8.22 -1.82
N PRO A 94 -0.70 9.06 -1.60
CA PRO A 94 0.01 9.12 -0.31
C PRO A 94 -0.92 9.41 0.88
N ALA A 95 -1.94 10.26 0.68
CA ALA A 95 -2.95 10.59 1.69
C ALA A 95 -3.71 9.37 2.26
N ARG A 96 -3.69 8.22 1.57
CA ARG A 96 -4.34 6.98 2.02
C ARG A 96 -3.41 6.06 2.81
N LEU A 97 -2.10 6.31 2.82
CA LEU A 97 -1.12 5.49 3.53
C LEU A 97 -1.40 5.40 5.05
N PRO A 98 -1.77 6.48 5.78
CA PRO A 98 -2.11 6.38 7.20
C PRO A 98 -3.31 5.46 7.48
N ALA A 99 -4.33 5.52 6.61
CA ALA A 99 -5.51 4.67 6.74
C ALA A 99 -5.13 3.20 6.51
N ILE A 100 -4.30 2.91 5.51
CA ILE A 100 -3.79 1.56 5.25
C ILE A 100 -2.93 1.08 6.43
N ALA A 101 -2.00 1.89 6.92
CA ALA A 101 -1.16 1.57 8.08
C ALA A 101 -2.01 1.24 9.32
N SER A 102 -3.08 2.01 9.55
CA SER A 102 -4.03 1.74 10.63
C SER A 102 -4.72 0.37 10.49
N LEU A 103 -5.11 -0.02 9.27
CA LEU A 103 -5.68 -1.34 9.00
C LEU A 103 -4.66 -2.46 9.22
N LEU A 104 -3.40 -2.26 8.83
CA LEU A 104 -2.32 -3.21 9.08
C LEU A 104 -2.05 -3.39 10.59
N ILE A 105 -2.11 -2.31 11.37
CA ILE A 105 -2.01 -2.35 12.84
C ILE A 105 -3.18 -3.14 13.44
N ALA A 106 -4.41 -2.82 13.04
CA ALA A 106 -5.60 -3.52 13.51
C ALA A 106 -5.51 -5.03 13.18
N ARG A 107 -4.95 -5.36 12.02
CA ARG A 107 -4.70 -6.75 11.63
C ARG A 107 -3.69 -7.43 12.54
N ALA A 108 -2.55 -6.80 12.78
CA ALA A 108 -1.51 -7.34 13.67
C ALA A 108 -1.98 -7.53 15.12
N GLN A 109 -2.95 -6.74 15.56
CA GLN A 109 -3.56 -6.84 16.89
C GLN A 109 -4.72 -7.85 16.97
N THR A 110 -5.14 -8.40 15.83
CA THR A 110 -6.22 -9.39 15.81
C THR A 110 -5.71 -10.70 16.43
N ALA A 111 -6.32 -11.13 17.54
CA ALA A 111 -5.91 -12.32 18.29
C ALA A 111 -5.90 -13.62 17.46
N SER A 112 -6.72 -13.70 16.42
CA SER A 112 -6.82 -14.85 15.52
C SER A 112 -5.95 -14.73 14.26
N ALA A 113 -5.12 -13.68 14.13
CA ALA A 113 -4.26 -13.52 12.96
C ALA A 113 -3.22 -14.65 12.94
N ASP A 114 -3.13 -15.32 11.79
CA ASP A 114 -2.17 -16.38 11.58
C ASP A 114 -0.76 -15.84 11.26
N GLU A 115 0.24 -16.72 11.34
CA GLU A 115 1.62 -16.36 11.02
C GLU A 115 1.76 -15.85 9.57
N GLY A 116 1.02 -16.42 8.63
CA GLY A 116 1.07 -16.06 7.21
C GLY A 116 0.62 -14.62 6.95
N SER A 117 -0.51 -14.20 7.53
CA SER A 117 -1.03 -12.84 7.40
C SER A 117 -0.13 -11.82 8.10
N LEU A 118 0.46 -12.16 9.25
CA LEU A 118 1.43 -11.29 9.93
C LEU A 118 2.73 -11.10 9.12
N LEU A 119 3.25 -12.16 8.50
CA LEU A 119 4.37 -12.05 7.57
C LEU A 119 4.01 -11.17 6.36
N LYS A 120 2.80 -11.34 5.83
CA LYS A 120 2.31 -10.53 4.71
C LYS A 120 2.14 -9.05 5.10
N VAL A 121 1.74 -8.77 6.33
CA VAL A 121 1.72 -7.41 6.90
C VAL A 121 3.12 -6.83 6.91
N LEU A 122 4.14 -7.52 7.46
CA LEU A 122 5.53 -7.04 7.47
C LEU A 122 6.08 -6.80 6.04
N GLN A 123 5.77 -7.67 5.09
CA GLN A 123 6.12 -7.47 3.68
C GLN A 123 5.45 -6.23 3.07
N THR A 124 4.20 -5.98 3.43
CA THR A 124 3.47 -4.77 3.00
C THR A 124 4.09 -3.52 3.60
N VAL A 125 4.52 -3.56 4.86
CA VAL A 125 5.26 -2.46 5.50
C VAL A 125 6.53 -2.11 4.71
N LEU A 126 7.34 -3.11 4.34
CA LEU A 126 8.55 -2.87 3.53
C LEU A 126 8.22 -2.31 2.15
N THR A 127 7.12 -2.74 1.54
CA THR A 127 6.69 -2.23 0.23
C THR A 127 6.31 -0.75 0.34
N ILE A 128 5.63 -0.34 1.42
CA ILE A 128 5.35 1.08 1.69
C ILE A 128 6.65 1.84 1.96
N ALA A 129 7.58 1.25 2.73
CA ALA A 129 8.87 1.86 3.07
C ALA A 129 9.75 2.13 1.86
N SER A 130 9.65 1.30 0.81
CA SER A 130 10.37 1.51 -0.45
C SER A 130 9.74 2.57 -1.37
N SER A 131 8.56 3.09 -1.01
CA SER A 131 7.85 4.08 -1.83
C SER A 131 8.22 5.51 -1.41
N PRO A 132 8.62 6.39 -2.34
CA PRO A 132 8.84 7.82 -2.04
C PRO A 132 7.61 8.51 -1.44
N ALA A 133 6.41 7.98 -1.71
CA ALA A 133 5.16 8.47 -1.13
C ALA A 133 5.17 8.49 0.40
N LEU A 134 5.97 7.64 1.05
CA LEU A 134 6.03 7.56 2.51
C LEU A 134 6.58 8.85 3.15
N LEU A 135 7.53 9.52 2.52
CA LEU A 135 8.12 10.77 3.05
C LEU A 135 7.12 11.91 3.13
N THR A 136 6.05 11.85 2.33
CA THR A 136 4.99 12.86 2.38
C THR A 136 4.06 12.70 3.59
N THR A 137 4.26 11.68 4.44
CA THR A 137 3.33 11.39 5.53
C THR A 137 4.00 10.83 6.79
N ASP A 138 4.42 11.74 7.69
CA ASP A 138 5.00 11.42 9.00
C ASP A 138 4.13 10.49 9.85
N THR A 139 2.81 10.64 9.74
CA THR A 139 1.86 9.79 10.47
C THR A 139 1.97 8.33 10.04
N ALA A 140 2.08 8.07 8.73
CA ALA A 140 2.24 6.71 8.21
C ALA A 140 3.59 6.12 8.65
N VAL A 141 4.66 6.92 8.63
CA VAL A 141 5.99 6.52 9.12
C VAL A 141 5.91 6.03 10.57
N ALA A 142 5.37 6.87 11.47
CA ALA A 142 5.26 6.55 12.89
C ALA A 142 4.40 5.30 13.13
N GLN A 143 3.28 5.16 12.43
CA GLN A 143 2.39 4.00 12.53
C GLN A 143 3.06 2.71 12.09
N LEU A 144 3.77 2.72 10.96
CA LEU A 144 4.45 1.53 10.42
C LEU A 144 5.65 1.11 11.29
N LEU A 145 6.39 2.07 11.86
CA LEU A 145 7.42 1.78 12.86
C LEU A 145 6.82 1.14 14.11
N LEU A 146 5.76 1.75 14.67
CA LEU A 146 5.08 1.21 15.85
C LEU A 146 4.57 -0.21 15.62
N LEU A 147 4.00 -0.48 14.44
CA LEU A 147 3.59 -1.81 14.01
C LEU A 147 4.75 -2.82 14.06
N CYS A 148 5.89 -2.48 13.45
CA CYS A 148 7.05 -3.38 13.43
C CYS A 148 7.60 -3.64 14.84
N LEU A 149 7.72 -2.59 15.67
CA LEU A 149 8.14 -2.71 17.07
C LEU A 149 7.17 -3.58 17.89
N THR A 150 5.87 -3.46 17.64
CA THR A 150 4.85 -4.31 18.28
C THR A 150 5.05 -5.78 17.87
N LEU A 151 5.25 -6.05 16.58
CA LEU A 151 5.47 -7.41 16.07
C LEU A 151 6.82 -8.02 16.48
N GLN A 152 7.84 -7.21 16.77
CA GLN A 152 9.10 -7.68 17.37
C GLN A 152 8.89 -8.30 18.76
N GLN A 153 7.82 -7.94 19.46
CA GLN A 153 7.46 -8.51 20.75
C GLN A 153 6.56 -9.77 20.62
N SER A 154 6.32 -10.23 19.39
CA SER A 154 5.52 -11.42 19.13
C SER A 154 6.12 -12.66 19.81
N ARG A 155 5.23 -13.55 20.27
CA ARG A 155 5.59 -14.86 20.82
C ARG A 155 6.04 -15.84 19.73
N LEU A 156 5.71 -15.57 18.48
CA LEU A 156 6.09 -16.38 17.32
C LEU A 156 7.54 -16.02 16.91
N PRO A 157 8.51 -16.95 17.00
CA PRO A 157 9.92 -16.65 16.70
C PRO A 157 10.15 -16.11 15.30
N THR A 158 9.47 -16.68 14.29
CA THR A 158 9.55 -16.23 12.90
C THR A 158 9.11 -14.78 12.74
N ILE A 159 7.97 -14.41 13.33
CA ILE A 159 7.43 -13.04 13.28
C ILE A 159 8.37 -12.09 14.00
N LYS A 160 8.84 -12.46 15.19
CA LYS A 160 9.78 -11.66 15.96
C LYS A 160 11.07 -11.37 15.19
N SER A 161 11.70 -12.40 14.63
CA SER A 161 12.93 -12.26 13.86
C SER A 161 12.71 -11.43 12.59
N THR A 162 11.62 -11.71 11.86
CA THR A 162 11.27 -10.99 10.62
C THR A 162 10.95 -9.53 10.90
N ALA A 163 10.20 -9.23 11.96
CA ALA A 163 9.89 -7.87 12.38
C ALA A 163 11.18 -7.12 12.75
N SER A 164 12.14 -7.80 13.37
CA SER A 164 13.42 -7.18 13.70
C SER A 164 14.24 -6.79 12.48
N ALA A 165 14.33 -7.68 11.49
CA ALA A 165 14.94 -7.36 10.21
C ALA A 165 14.15 -6.25 9.48
N THR A 166 12.82 -6.26 9.59
CA THR A 166 11.94 -5.25 8.99
C THR A 166 12.19 -3.87 9.57
N VAL A 167 12.36 -3.72 10.89
CA VAL A 167 12.70 -2.42 11.51
C VAL A 167 14.02 -1.87 10.95
N GLN A 168 15.05 -2.71 10.89
CA GLN A 168 16.36 -2.31 10.36
C GLN A 168 16.25 -1.86 8.90
N GLN A 169 15.57 -2.65 8.07
CA GLN A 169 15.39 -2.35 6.66
C GLN A 169 14.52 -1.10 6.44
N PHE A 170 13.46 -0.93 7.24
CA PHE A 170 12.58 0.24 7.17
C PHE A 170 13.34 1.54 7.45
N VAL A 171 14.15 1.55 8.51
CA VAL A 171 14.98 2.73 8.85
C VAL A 171 16.01 3.01 7.75
N ALA A 172 16.67 1.98 7.21
CA ALA A 172 17.61 2.15 6.10
C ALA A 172 16.93 2.79 4.88
N LEU A 173 15.78 2.27 4.45
CA LEU A 173 15.01 2.79 3.32
C LEU A 173 14.56 4.24 3.55
N LEU A 174 14.12 4.59 4.76
CA LEU A 174 13.75 5.97 5.08
C LEU A 174 14.93 6.93 4.96
N LEU A 175 16.09 6.54 5.47
CA LEU A 175 17.29 7.37 5.38
C LEU A 175 17.77 7.53 3.93
N GLU A 176 17.71 6.45 3.14
CA GLU A 176 18.02 6.50 1.71
C GLU A 176 17.08 7.44 0.95
N LEU A 177 15.77 7.35 1.20
CA LEU A 177 14.78 8.24 0.59
C LEU A 177 15.00 9.70 1.00
N ALA A 178 15.25 9.97 2.28
CA ALA A 178 15.48 11.32 2.79
C ALA A 178 16.77 11.94 2.22
N ALA A 179 17.83 11.15 2.08
CA ALA A 179 19.07 11.60 1.44
C ALA A 179 18.86 11.91 -0.04
N ALA A 180 18.08 11.09 -0.76
CA ALA A 180 17.76 11.34 -2.15
C ALA A 180 16.92 12.61 -2.36
N GLU A 181 16.03 12.95 -1.42
CA GLU A 181 15.26 14.19 -1.46
C GLU A 181 16.16 15.42 -1.25
N ALA A 182 17.08 15.37 -0.28
CA ALA A 182 18.01 16.46 0.00
C ALA A 182 18.97 16.78 -1.17
N ASP A 183 19.42 15.75 -1.90
CA ASP A 183 20.27 15.91 -3.10
C ASP A 183 19.55 16.60 -4.27
N VAL A 184 18.21 16.50 -4.34
CA VAL A 184 17.41 17.16 -5.37
C VAL A 184 17.27 18.65 -5.07
N ASP A 185 17.10 19.02 -3.79
CA ASP A 185 16.97 20.41 -3.36
C ASP A 185 18.27 21.21 -3.59
N ASP A 186 19.44 20.61 -3.37
CA ASP A 186 20.74 21.27 -3.60
C ASP A 186 20.98 21.60 -5.09
N LYS A 187 20.50 20.74 -6.00
CA LYS A 187 20.64 20.95 -7.46
C LYS A 187 19.64 21.96 -8.03
N GLY A 188 18.52 22.20 -7.36
CA GLY A 188 17.49 23.16 -7.78
C GLY A 188 17.83 24.64 -7.49
N GLY A 189 18.78 24.91 -6.58
CA GLY A 189 19.13 26.26 -6.12
C GLY A 189 20.22 27.00 -6.90
N GLY A 190 20.87 26.38 -7.89
CA GLY A 190 22.07 26.92 -8.57
C GLY A 190 21.83 27.77 -9.83
N GLY A 191 20.59 28.21 -10.10
CA GLY A 191 20.16 28.66 -11.43
C GLY A 191 19.66 30.10 -11.56
N GLU A 192 20.04 31.06 -10.72
CA GLU A 192 19.76 32.49 -10.98
C GLU A 192 20.99 33.35 -10.63
N GLY A 193 21.72 33.78 -11.65
CA GLY A 193 22.83 34.70 -11.48
C GLY A 193 23.67 34.87 -12.74
N GLY A 194 23.21 35.68 -13.69
CA GLY A 194 24.06 36.09 -14.82
C GLY A 194 23.32 36.63 -16.03
N GLY A 195 22.79 37.85 -15.92
CA GLY A 195 22.14 38.54 -17.05
C GLY A 195 22.12 40.05 -16.87
N GLY A 196 23.27 40.65 -16.52
CA GLY A 196 23.48 42.09 -16.59
C GLY A 196 24.45 42.39 -17.73
N GLY A 197 23.94 42.98 -18.81
CA GLY A 197 24.67 43.46 -19.97
C GLY A 197 23.76 44.31 -20.84
#